data_AF-M0MQJ2-F1
#
_entry.id   AF-M0MQJ2-F1
#
_cell.length_a   1.000
_cell.length_b   1.000
_cell.length_c   1.000
_cell.angle_alpha   90.00
_cell.angle_beta   90.00
_cell.angle_gamma   90.00
#
_symmetry.space_group_name_H-M   'P 1'
#
loop_
_entity.id
_entity.type
_entity.pdbx_description
1 polymer ?
#
loop_
_entity_poly.entity_id
_entity_poly.type
_entity_poly.pdbx_seq_one_letter_code
_entity_poly.pdbx_strand_id
1 'polypeptide(L)'
;MVASKHSPGPAAEHAFRTGIIAAALVGLAAIGVLYWTGTIALLLAGYSLVLLFPLYLVAAAVVLSVWLGYNTDATDLRPVYRNDRRS
;
A
#
# COMPACT_ATOMS: atom_id res chain seq x y z
N MET A 1 -25.76 -7.92 10.82
CA MET A 1 -24.64 -7.36 11.58
C MET A 1 -24.25 -6.07 10.89
N VAL A 2 -24.33 -4.94 11.59
CA VAL A 2 -24.08 -3.62 10.99
C VAL A 2 -22.57 -3.45 10.88
N ALA A 3 -22.02 -3.56 9.67
CA ALA A 3 -20.63 -3.23 9.41
C ALA A 3 -20.45 -1.75 9.80
N SER A 4 -19.72 -1.52 10.87
CA SER A 4 -19.40 -0.17 11.31
C SER A 4 -18.52 0.44 10.23
N LYS A 5 -19.00 1.52 9.61
CA LYS A 5 -18.25 2.34 8.66
C LYS A 5 -17.02 2.89 9.36
N HIS A 6 -15.96 2.10 9.43
CA HIS A 6 -14.70 2.51 10.01
C HIS A 6 -13.93 3.19 8.90
N SER A 7 -14.20 4.48 8.68
CA SER A 7 -13.16 5.31 8.09
C SER A 7 -11.93 5.08 8.97
N PRO A 8 -10.81 4.59 8.42
CA PRO A 8 -9.61 4.33 9.18
C PRO A 8 -9.30 5.59 10.01
N GLY A 9 -9.33 5.43 11.33
CA GLY A 9 -9.10 6.57 12.23
C GLY A 9 -7.66 7.09 12.05
N PRO A 10 -7.33 8.28 12.61
CA PRO A 10 -6.00 8.87 12.51
C PRO A 10 -4.83 7.92 12.85
N ALA A 11 -5.07 6.93 13.73
CA ALA A 11 -4.10 5.90 14.07
C ALA A 11 -3.73 4.99 12.88
N ALA A 12 -4.68 4.62 12.02
CA ALA A 12 -4.44 3.80 10.84
C ALA A 12 -3.63 4.56 9.78
N GLU A 13 -3.90 5.85 9.60
CA GLU A 13 -3.11 6.73 8.72
C GLU A 13 -1.65 6.83 9.18
N HIS A 14 -1.44 7.03 10.49
CA HIS A 14 -0.09 7.05 11.07
C HIS A 14 0.63 5.70 10.92
N ALA A 15 -0.08 4.59 11.14
CA ALA A 15 0.48 3.24 10.98
C ALA A 15 0.85 2.96 9.52
N PHE A 16 0.01 3.38 8.55
CA PHE A 16 0.28 3.25 7.12
C PHE A 16 1.55 4.02 6.75
N ARG A 17 1.64 5.30 7.13
CA ARG A 17 2.80 6.14 6.83
C ARG A 17 4.09 5.56 7.42
N THR A 18 4.04 5.12 8.67
CA THR A 18 5.19 4.49 9.33
C THR A 18 5.58 3.17 8.66
N GLY A 19 4.59 2.36 8.28
CA GLY A 19 4.78 1.09 7.57
C GLY A 19 5.43 1.28 6.20
N ILE A 20 5.01 2.28 5.43
CA ILE A 20 5.64 2.61 4.13
C ILE A 20 7.08 3.09 4.32
N ILE A 21 7.35 3.94 5.31
CA ILE A 21 8.73 4.39 5.61
C ILE A 21 9.60 3.19 5.99
N ALA A 22 9.12 2.31 6.87
CA ALA A 22 9.83 1.10 7.26
C ALA A 22 10.08 0.17 6.04
N ALA A 23 9.06 -0.05 5.20
CA ALA A 23 9.18 -0.85 4.00
C ALA A 23 10.22 -0.27 3.02
N ALA A 24 10.24 1.05 2.83
CA ALA A 24 11.22 1.73 2.00
C ALA A 24 12.65 1.55 2.52
N LEU A 25 12.87 1.70 3.83
CA LEU A 25 14.16 1.48 4.46
C LEU A 25 14.63 0.03 4.28
N VAL A 26 13.73 -0.94 4.48
CA VAL A 26 14.02 -2.38 4.26
C VAL A 26 14.39 -2.65 2.81
N GLY A 27 13.64 -2.11 1.85
CA GLY A 27 13.92 -2.28 0.43
C GLY A 27 15.26 -1.69 0.00
N LEU A 28 15.58 -0.47 0.46
CA LEU A 28 16.86 0.18 0.19
C LEU A 28 18.04 -0.58 0.82
N ALA A 29 17.89 -1.01 2.08
CA ALA A 29 18.91 -1.80 2.77
C ALA A 29 19.17 -3.12 2.05
N ALA A 30 18.12 -3.82 1.61
CA ALA A 30 18.26 -5.08 0.87
C ALA A 30 19.03 -4.88 -0.44
N ILE A 31 18.68 -3.87 -1.25
CA ILE A 31 19.39 -3.55 -2.50
C ILE A 31 20.85 -3.18 -2.21
N GLY A 32 21.07 -2.34 -1.19
CA GLY A 32 22.42 -1.91 -0.79
C GLY A 32 23.30 -3.08 -0.36
N VAL A 33 22.78 -4.00 0.46
CA VAL A 33 23.50 -5.21 0.89
C VAL A 33 23.81 -6.10 -0.31
N LEU A 34 22.84 -6.35 -1.18
CA LEU A 34 23.04 -7.18 -2.39
C LEU A 34 24.12 -6.62 -3.31
N TYR A 35 24.18 -5.30 -3.47
CA TYR A 35 25.23 -4.64 -4.23
C TYR A 35 26.57 -4.72 -3.51
N TRP A 36 26.60 -4.45 -2.20
CA TRP A 36 27.82 -4.46 -1.40
C TRP A 36 28.50 -5.83 -1.35
N THR A 37 27.72 -6.91 -1.29
CA THR A 37 28.23 -8.29 -1.34
C THR A 37 28.61 -8.75 -2.75
N GLY A 38 28.41 -7.91 -3.77
CA GLY A 38 28.68 -8.25 -5.17
C GLY A 38 27.70 -9.24 -5.78
N THR A 39 26.56 -9.49 -5.14
CA THR A 39 25.52 -10.42 -5.63
C THR A 39 24.84 -9.87 -6.88
N ILE A 40 24.71 -8.55 -6.98
CA ILE A 40 24.16 -7.86 -8.15
C ILE A 40 25.15 -6.84 -8.71
N ALA A 41 25.23 -6.73 -10.03
CA ALA A 41 26.00 -5.68 -10.70
C ALA A 41 25.34 -4.31 -10.53
N LEU A 42 26.11 -3.22 -10.72
CA LEU A 42 25.62 -1.85 -10.59
C LEU A 42 24.40 -1.55 -11.49
N LEU A 43 24.42 -2.05 -12.73
CA LEU A 43 23.27 -1.94 -13.66
C LEU A 43 22.01 -2.59 -13.09
N LEU A 44 22.14 -3.76 -12.48
CA LEU A 44 21.02 -4.49 -11.90
C LEU A 44 20.53 -3.83 -10.59
N ALA A 45 21.43 -3.23 -9.82
CA ALA A 45 21.07 -2.38 -8.68
C ALA A 45 20.26 -1.15 -9.14
N GLY A 46 20.70 -0.48 -10.22
CA GLY A 46 19.97 0.63 -10.84
C GLY A 46 18.58 0.20 -11.36
N TYR A 47 18.49 -0.91 -12.07
CA TYR A 47 17.22 -1.50 -12.50
C TYR A 47 16.29 -1.78 -11.32
N SER A 48 16.84 -2.35 -10.24
CA SER A 48 16.08 -2.64 -9.04
C SER A 48 15.52 -1.38 -8.39
N LEU A 49 16.30 -0.30 -8.32
CA LEU A 49 15.86 0.98 -7.76
C LEU A 49 14.80 1.68 -8.61
N VAL A 50 14.90 1.60 -9.95
CA VAL A 50 14.00 2.34 -10.85
C VAL A 50 12.72 1.57 -11.13
N LEU A 51 12.77 0.24 -11.22
CA LEU A 51 11.62 -0.58 -11.62
C LEU A 51 11.07 -1.43 -10.47
N LEU A 52 11.93 -2.21 -9.80
CA LEU A 52 11.47 -3.18 -8.79
C LEU A 52 11.08 -2.49 -7.48
N PHE A 53 11.79 -1.45 -7.08
CA PHE A 53 11.55 -0.77 -5.82
C PHE A 53 10.20 -0.04 -5.78
N PRO A 54 9.78 0.72 -6.82
CA PRO A 54 8.42 1.27 -6.87
C PRO A 54 7.35 0.17 -6.84
N LEU A 55 7.54 -0.91 -7.59
CA LEU A 55 6.59 -2.04 -7.61
C LEU A 55 6.47 -2.70 -6.24
N TYR A 56 7.59 -2.89 -5.56
CA TYR A 56 7.65 -3.39 -4.19
C TYR A 56 6.90 -2.47 -3.21
N LEU A 57 7.07 -1.14 -3.32
CA LEU A 57 6.34 -0.20 -2.46
C LEU A 57 4.83 -0.24 -2.71
N VAL A 58 4.39 -0.39 -3.96
CA VAL A 58 2.97 -0.57 -4.29
C VAL A 58 2.44 -1.86 -3.66
N ALA A 59 3.17 -2.98 -3.77
CA ALA A 59 2.77 -4.24 -3.15
C ALA A 59 2.71 -4.11 -1.61
N ALA A 60 3.71 -3.49 -1.00
CA ALA A 60 3.72 -3.21 0.44
C ALA A 60 2.52 -2.33 0.84
N ALA A 61 2.22 -1.29 0.07
CA ALA A 61 1.06 -0.43 0.30
C ALA A 61 -0.26 -1.18 0.23
N VAL A 62 -0.42 -2.10 -0.72
CA VAL A 62 -1.61 -2.96 -0.81
C VAL A 62 -1.72 -3.86 0.41
N VAL A 63 -0.64 -4.54 0.80
CA VAL A 63 -0.63 -5.39 1.99
C VAL A 63 -0.97 -4.59 3.25
N LEU A 64 -0.35 -3.42 3.44
CA LEU A 64 -0.62 -2.51 4.55
C LEU A 64 -2.07 -2.02 4.55
N SER A 65 -2.62 -1.68 3.37
CA SER A 65 -4.00 -1.23 3.23
C SER A 65 -4.99 -2.32 3.65
N VAL A 66 -4.76 -3.56 3.20
CA VAL A 66 -5.59 -4.71 3.60
C VAL A 66 -5.46 -4.97 5.10
N TRP A 67 -4.23 -4.96 5.62
CA TRP A 67 -3.96 -5.25 7.03
C TRP A 67 -4.53 -4.18 7.98
N LEU A 68 -4.50 -2.92 7.57
CA LEU A 68 -5.07 -1.79 8.32
C LEU A 68 -6.58 -1.63 8.12
N GLY A 69 -7.22 -2.51 7.33
CA GLY A 69 -8.66 -2.46 7.11
C GLY A 69 -9.12 -1.33 6.19
N TYR A 70 -8.25 -0.77 5.36
CA TYR A 70 -8.63 0.11 4.24
C TYR A 70 -9.40 -0.63 3.13
N ASN A 71 -9.56 -1.95 3.24
CA ASN A 71 -10.36 -2.74 2.31
C ASN A 71 -11.84 -2.32 2.43
N THR A 72 -12.24 -1.35 1.62
CA THR A 72 -13.65 -1.06 1.37
C THR A 72 -14.27 -2.32 0.79
N ASP A 73 -15.23 -2.89 1.51
CA ASP A 73 -16.06 -3.96 0.99
C ASP A 73 -16.52 -3.59 -0.43
N ALA A 74 -16.22 -4.45 -1.43
CA ALA A 74 -16.71 -4.29 -2.80
C ALA A 74 -18.27 -4.25 -2.88
N THR A 75 -18.93 -4.57 -1.78
CA THR A 75 -20.37 -4.47 -1.53
C THR A 75 -20.87 -3.10 -1.05
N ASP A 76 -20.00 -2.11 -0.77
CA ASP A 76 -20.42 -0.76 -0.35
C ASP A 76 -20.79 0.16 -1.53
N LEU A 77 -21.02 -0.42 -2.72
CA LEU A 77 -21.79 0.22 -3.78
C LEU A 77 -23.28 0.20 -3.38
N ARG A 78 -23.66 1.00 -2.39
CA ARG A 78 -25.06 1.18 -2.01
C ARG A 78 -25.80 1.73 -3.25
N PRO A 79 -26.76 1.00 -3.85
CA PRO A 79 -27.46 1.49 -5.03
C PRO A 79 -28.21 2.76 -4.65
N VAL A 80 -27.81 3.89 -5.25
CA VAL A 80 -28.52 5.16 -5.10
C VAL A 80 -29.81 5.04 -5.91
N TYR A 81 -30.91 4.71 -5.25
CA TYR A 81 -32.23 4.94 -5.82
C TYR A 81 -32.44 6.45 -5.92
N ARG A 82 -32.24 7.00 -7.11
CA ARG A 82 -32.66 8.36 -7.47
C ARG A 82 -34.19 8.35 -7.47
N ASN A 83 -34.80 8.95 -6.46
CA ASN A 83 -36.25 9.17 -6.45
C ASN A 83 -36.55 10.31 -7.43
N ASP A 84 -36.60 9.98 -8.73
CA ASP A 84 -37.22 10.83 -9.75
C ASP A 84 -38.73 10.77 -9.56
N ARG A 85 -39.22 11.33 -8.44
CA ARG A 85 -40.63 11.71 -8.34
C ARG A 85 -40.80 13.11 -8.91
N ARG A 86 -41.07 13.07 -10.21
CA ARG A 86 -41.93 14.02 -10.91
C ARG A 86 -43.32 14.05 -10.23
N SER A 87 -43.74 15.22 -9.75
CA SER A 87 -45.12 15.70 -9.80
C SER A 87 -45.15 17.21 -9.59
#